data_AF-A0A1D6NN79-F1
#
_entry.id   AF-A0A1D6NN79-F1
#
_cell.length_a   1.000
_cell.length_b   1.000
_cell.length_c   1.000
_cell.angle_alpha   90.00
_cell.angle_beta   90.00
_cell.angle_gamma   90.00
#
_symmetry.space_group_name_H-M   'P 1'
#
loop_
_entity.id
_entity.type
_entity.pdbx_description
1 polymer ?
#
loop_
_entity_poly.entity_id
_entity_poly.type
_entity_poly.pdbx_seq_one_letter_code
_entity_poly.pdbx_strand_id
1 'polypeptide(L)'
;MAPPVAGVVRLAAASRVLVLSLYLLARLLLRPYDTSATLHPPCLSSFSSSPDPNTPVSAAISSLAVWDGVHFARPAECGYEYEQSFAFLPLLPASLVLLARLLFAPLVPILGYRAVLVLSGYVLNNVAFVAAAAYFYRLSVLILKDQKAAYRASVLFCFNPASVFYSSLYSESLYALFSLGGIFYVFSGANTVAVIMLALSGSARSNGALNAGYFCFQALLQAYDATVQKKRPLLAIHALVAGALRSIFIFLPFFAFQAYGYLNICVHGSSDELRPWCKAKVPLLYGFIQSHYWGVGFLRYFQVKQLPNFLLASPVLSLAVYSIVHYAKLLHRCFQRTSVHKQIITALEKRPVVSYRRSDDATILSEPPAGLTKKAQDGDKHTAVPYSICWTGSSKAKQRKPVATEIAPATFHDSTTPANQNIEEDQDTCSILLLPFVLHLAFMAFTALFVMHVQVSTRFLSASPPVYWAAAHVLASPSRANRRWGYLICVYFIAYILLGSLLFSNFYPFT
;
A
#
# COMPACT_ATOMS: atom_id res chain seq x y z
N MET A 1 -22.99 12.10 -5.53
CA MET A 1 -22.02 12.36 -4.45
C MET A 1 -21.00 11.23 -4.45
N ALA A 2 -19.70 11.52 -4.58
CA ALA A 2 -18.67 10.48 -4.43
C ALA A 2 -18.66 10.00 -2.97
N PRO A 3 -18.41 8.70 -2.70
CA PRO A 3 -18.39 8.23 -1.33
C PRO A 3 -17.20 8.85 -0.58
N PRO A 4 -17.39 9.29 0.67
CA PRO A 4 -16.31 9.76 1.51
C PRO A 4 -15.28 8.65 1.72
N VAL A 5 -14.07 8.98 2.19
CA VAL A 5 -13.04 8.00 2.59
C VAL A 5 -13.63 6.91 3.49
N ALA A 6 -14.58 7.28 4.36
CA ALA A 6 -15.34 6.36 5.20
C ALA A 6 -16.05 5.24 4.41
N GLY A 7 -16.56 5.51 3.21
CA GLY A 7 -17.16 4.50 2.34
C GLY A 7 -16.15 3.46 1.85
N VAL A 8 -14.92 3.88 1.51
CA VAL A 8 -13.84 2.97 1.13
C VAL A 8 -13.38 2.15 2.34
N VAL A 9 -13.27 2.76 3.52
CA VAL A 9 -12.91 2.06 4.77
C VAL A 9 -13.92 0.97 5.11
N ARG A 10 -15.23 1.28 5.06
CA ARG A 10 -16.30 0.28 5.27
C ARG A 10 -16.24 -0.84 4.25
N LEU A 11 -16.00 -0.52 2.96
CA LEU A 11 -15.86 -1.50 1.90
C LEU A 11 -14.65 -2.41 2.12
N ALA A 12 -13.51 -1.84 2.49
CA ALA A 12 -12.30 -2.59 2.79
C ALA A 12 -12.52 -3.54 3.97
N ALA A 13 -13.14 -3.06 5.05
CA ALA A 13 -13.49 -3.90 6.20
C ALA A 13 -14.45 -5.04 5.81
N ALA A 14 -15.50 -4.74 5.03
CA ALA A 14 -16.42 -5.76 4.53
C ALA A 14 -15.70 -6.80 3.64
N SER A 15 -14.75 -6.38 2.79
CA SER A 15 -13.95 -7.29 1.97
C SER A 15 -13.09 -8.24 2.82
N ARG A 16 -12.55 -7.76 3.95
CA ARG A 16 -11.76 -8.57 4.88
C ARG A 16 -12.62 -9.61 5.58
N VAL A 17 -13.79 -9.21 6.08
CA VAL A 17 -14.75 -10.14 6.69
C VAL A 17 -15.16 -11.20 5.67
N LEU A 18 -15.48 -10.82 4.42
CA LEU A 18 -15.82 -11.76 3.36
C LEU A 18 -14.72 -12.80 3.12
N VAL A 19 -13.47 -12.35 2.91
CA VAL A 19 -12.33 -13.24 2.63
C VAL A 19 -12.07 -14.18 3.81
N LEU A 20 -12.11 -13.67 5.05
CA LEU A 20 -11.95 -14.49 6.24
C LEU A 20 -13.09 -15.50 6.41
N SER A 21 -14.34 -15.11 6.17
CA SER A 21 -15.48 -16.02 6.21
C SER A 21 -15.37 -17.12 5.17
N LEU A 22 -14.98 -16.80 3.92
CA LEU A 22 -14.73 -17.79 2.87
C LEU A 22 -13.59 -18.74 3.23
N TYR A 23 -12.49 -18.20 3.75
CA TYR A 23 -11.33 -18.98 4.20
C TYR A 23 -11.70 -19.94 5.34
N LEU A 24 -12.42 -19.46 6.37
CA LEU A 24 -12.85 -20.28 7.50
C LEU A 24 -13.89 -21.33 7.06
N LEU A 25 -14.85 -20.96 6.22
CA LEU A 25 -15.82 -21.89 5.65
C LEU A 25 -15.12 -23.00 4.86
N ALA A 26 -14.14 -22.64 4.04
CA ALA A 26 -13.36 -23.61 3.27
C ALA A 26 -12.59 -24.57 4.18
N ARG A 27 -12.06 -24.12 5.33
CA ARG A 27 -11.40 -24.99 6.32
C ARG A 27 -12.36 -25.87 7.11
N LEU A 28 -13.61 -25.44 7.29
CA LEU A 28 -14.63 -26.24 7.95
C LEU A 28 -15.14 -27.36 7.02
N LEU A 29 -15.26 -27.07 5.73
CA LEU A 29 -15.81 -28.02 4.74
C LEU A 29 -14.77 -29.03 4.23
N LEU A 30 -13.49 -28.69 4.25
CA LEU A 30 -12.43 -29.48 3.62
C LEU A 30 -11.28 -29.74 4.59
N ARG A 31 -10.60 -30.89 4.40
CA ARG A 31 -9.39 -31.19 5.15
C ARG A 31 -8.20 -30.45 4.54
N PRO A 32 -7.39 -29.74 5.34
CA PRO A 32 -6.22 -29.04 4.83
C PRO A 32 -5.13 -30.04 4.41
N TYR A 33 -4.61 -29.87 3.20
CA TYR A 33 -3.41 -30.53 2.70
C TYR A 33 -2.16 -30.00 3.40
N ASP A 34 -2.12 -28.71 3.71
CA ASP A 34 -0.97 -28.09 4.38
C ASP A 34 -0.89 -28.52 5.86
N THR A 35 0.18 -29.26 6.19
CA THR A 35 0.53 -29.68 7.54
C THR A 35 1.68 -28.86 8.13
N SER A 36 2.12 -27.78 7.47
CA SER A 36 3.26 -26.97 7.95
C SER A 36 3.05 -26.45 9.37
N ALA A 37 1.83 -26.07 9.71
CA ALA A 37 1.48 -25.56 11.03
C ALA A 37 1.66 -26.60 12.17
N THR A 38 1.62 -27.90 11.85
CA THR A 38 1.83 -29.00 12.82
C THR A 38 3.31 -29.30 13.05
N LEU A 39 4.19 -28.84 12.16
CA LEU A 39 5.63 -28.94 12.34
C LEU A 39 6.10 -27.83 13.28
N HIS A 40 6.05 -28.09 14.58
CA HIS A 40 6.42 -27.15 15.64
C HIS A 40 7.52 -27.75 16.53
N PRO A 41 8.78 -27.83 16.03
CA PRO A 41 9.90 -28.24 16.88
C PRO A 41 10.15 -27.20 17.98
N PRO A 42 10.74 -27.58 19.14
CA PRO A 42 11.10 -26.60 20.17
C PRO A 42 12.08 -25.53 19.65
N CYS A 43 12.10 -24.37 20.30
CA CYS A 43 13.13 -23.36 20.02
C CYS A 43 14.53 -23.92 20.36
N LEU A 44 15.54 -23.56 19.57
CA LEU A 44 16.94 -23.91 19.79
C LEU A 44 17.52 -23.17 21.00
N SER A 45 17.00 -21.98 21.29
CA SER A 45 17.36 -21.23 22.50
C SER A 45 16.57 -21.78 23.70
N SER A 46 17.28 -22.05 24.80
CA SER A 46 16.78 -22.69 26.03
C SER A 46 15.87 -21.78 26.89
N PHE A 47 15.18 -20.81 26.30
CA PHE A 47 14.14 -20.09 27.02
C PHE A 47 12.96 -21.03 27.21
N SER A 48 12.75 -21.46 28.46
CA SER A 48 11.63 -22.28 28.90
C SER A 48 10.31 -21.62 28.49
N SER A 49 9.81 -21.96 27.29
CA SER A 49 8.43 -21.70 26.93
C SER A 49 7.58 -22.65 27.77
N SER A 50 6.75 -22.09 28.64
CA SER A 50 5.68 -22.84 29.29
C SER A 50 4.96 -23.70 28.24
N PRO A 51 4.65 -24.97 28.52
CA PRO A 51 3.95 -25.80 27.55
C PRO A 51 2.67 -25.08 27.13
N ASP A 52 2.48 -24.91 25.82
CA ASP A 52 1.27 -24.29 25.30
C ASP A 52 0.06 -25.07 25.84
N PRO A 53 -0.99 -24.40 26.34
CA PRO A 53 -2.19 -25.07 26.78
C PRO A 53 -2.78 -25.86 25.61
N ASN A 54 -2.76 -27.19 25.71
CA ASN A 54 -3.26 -28.15 24.72
C ASN A 54 -4.80 -28.16 24.64
N THR A 55 -5.40 -27.01 24.37
CA THR A 55 -6.83 -26.90 24.10
C THR A 55 -7.10 -27.03 22.60
N PRO A 56 -8.25 -27.60 22.20
CA PRO A 56 -8.61 -27.71 20.78
C PRO A 56 -8.71 -26.33 20.11
N VAL A 57 -9.06 -25.29 20.88
CA VAL A 57 -9.12 -23.90 20.41
C VAL A 57 -7.73 -23.36 20.12
N SER A 58 -6.75 -23.58 21.01
CA SER A 58 -5.35 -23.21 20.79
C SER A 58 -4.79 -23.87 19.53
N ALA A 59 -5.03 -25.17 19.38
CA ALA A 59 -4.60 -25.93 18.22
C ALA A 59 -5.26 -25.41 16.92
N ALA A 60 -6.57 -25.14 16.96
CA ALA A 60 -7.30 -24.59 15.82
C ALA A 60 -6.74 -23.23 15.38
N ILE A 61 -6.49 -22.30 16.31
CA ILE A 61 -5.94 -20.98 16.00
C ILE A 61 -4.50 -21.09 15.49
N SER A 62 -3.66 -21.89 16.15
CA SER A 62 -2.27 -22.12 15.74
C SER A 62 -2.18 -22.74 14.34
N SER A 63 -3.15 -23.59 13.96
CA SER A 63 -3.23 -24.19 12.63
C SER A 63 -3.52 -23.19 11.50
N LEU A 64 -3.91 -21.95 11.82
CA LEU A 64 -4.17 -20.88 10.84
C LEU A 64 -2.89 -20.21 10.31
N ALA A 65 -1.71 -20.55 10.84
CA ALA A 65 -0.42 -20.20 10.26
C ALA A 65 -0.11 -21.14 9.09
N VAL A 66 -0.71 -20.89 7.94
CA VAL A 66 -0.63 -21.74 6.73
C VAL A 66 0.50 -21.28 5.82
N TRP A 67 1.16 -22.21 5.14
CA TRP A 67 2.23 -21.95 4.17
C TRP A 67 3.33 -21.06 4.76
N ASP A 68 3.69 -19.96 4.09
CA ASP A 68 4.70 -19.01 4.57
C ASP A 68 4.35 -18.36 5.92
N GLY A 69 3.11 -18.48 6.40
CA GLY A 69 2.70 -17.97 7.71
C GLY A 69 3.53 -18.55 8.87
N VAL A 70 3.91 -19.82 8.79
CA VAL A 70 4.78 -20.43 9.83
C VAL A 70 6.16 -19.78 9.88
N HIS A 71 6.66 -19.29 8.73
CA HIS A 71 7.94 -18.62 8.64
C HIS A 71 7.92 -17.17 9.15
N PHE A 72 6.74 -16.58 9.35
CA PHE A 72 6.57 -15.33 10.09
C PHE A 72 6.31 -15.55 11.59
N ALA A 73 5.58 -16.61 11.93
CA ALA A 73 5.32 -16.98 13.33
C ALA A 73 6.60 -17.43 14.05
N ARG A 74 7.44 -18.25 13.39
CA ARG A 74 8.63 -18.84 14.02
C ARG A 74 9.64 -17.79 14.49
N PRO A 75 10.02 -16.77 13.69
CA PRO A 75 10.91 -15.71 14.17
C PRO A 75 10.30 -14.82 15.26
N ALA A 76 8.97 -14.71 15.32
CA ALA A 76 8.29 -14.02 16.41
C ALA A 76 8.36 -14.83 17.72
N GLU A 77 8.29 -16.15 17.62
CA GLU A 77 8.29 -17.08 18.76
C GLU A 77 9.71 -17.34 19.29
N CYS A 78 10.63 -17.73 18.41
CA CYS A 78 11.96 -18.23 18.78
C CYS A 78 13.11 -17.32 18.34
N GLY A 79 12.82 -16.21 17.65
CA GLY A 79 13.84 -15.40 16.99
C GLY A 79 14.35 -16.02 15.67
N TYR A 80 15.33 -15.35 15.06
CA TYR A 80 15.91 -15.78 13.78
C TYR A 80 16.95 -16.87 13.96
N GLU A 81 16.48 -18.10 14.09
CA GLU A 81 17.31 -19.29 14.37
C GLU A 81 17.98 -19.89 13.13
N TYR A 82 17.28 -19.86 11.99
CA TYR A 82 17.73 -20.51 10.76
C TYR A 82 18.09 -19.50 9.67
N GLU A 83 19.06 -19.85 8.83
CA GLU A 83 19.53 -19.01 7.71
C GLU A 83 18.38 -18.62 6.77
N GLN A 84 17.53 -19.58 6.39
CA GLN A 84 16.38 -19.33 5.52
C GLN A 84 15.32 -18.39 6.13
N SER A 85 15.26 -18.27 7.46
CA SER A 85 14.29 -17.40 8.14
C SER A 85 14.55 -15.91 7.83
N PHE A 86 15.78 -15.53 7.48
CA PHE A 86 16.11 -14.16 7.09
C PHE A 86 15.56 -13.74 5.72
N ALA A 87 14.91 -14.64 4.97
CA ALA A 87 14.08 -14.25 3.83
C ALA A 87 12.81 -13.49 4.26
N PHE A 88 12.35 -13.71 5.50
CA PHE A 88 11.16 -13.12 6.08
C PHE A 88 11.57 -11.92 6.94
N LEU A 89 11.36 -10.71 6.43
CA LEU A 89 11.87 -9.49 7.03
C LEU A 89 11.17 -9.13 8.37
N PRO A 90 11.83 -8.35 9.25
CA PRO A 90 11.51 -8.33 10.67
C PRO A 90 10.26 -7.55 11.07
N LEU A 91 9.69 -6.71 10.19
CA LEU A 91 8.58 -5.86 10.61
C LEU A 91 7.36 -6.66 11.06
N LEU A 92 6.95 -7.67 10.29
CA LEU A 92 5.78 -8.46 10.67
C LEU A 92 6.08 -9.24 11.96
N PRO A 93 7.12 -10.09 12.07
CA PRO A 93 7.41 -10.82 13.31
C PRO A 93 7.52 -9.91 14.54
N ALA A 94 8.23 -8.77 14.43
CA ALA A 94 8.35 -7.83 15.55
C ALA A 94 6.99 -7.22 15.95
N SER A 95 6.12 -6.93 14.97
CA SER A 95 4.77 -6.42 15.25
C SER A 95 3.89 -7.47 15.91
N LEU A 96 4.03 -8.75 15.56
CA LEU A 96 3.32 -9.86 16.23
C LEU A 96 3.71 -9.92 17.71
N VAL A 97 5.00 -9.90 18.01
CA VAL A 97 5.51 -9.92 19.39
C VAL A 97 5.00 -8.72 20.18
N LEU A 98 5.04 -7.52 19.58
CA LEU A 98 4.57 -6.31 20.22
C LEU A 98 3.06 -6.40 20.56
N LEU A 99 2.23 -6.81 19.61
CA LEU A 99 0.78 -6.97 19.85
C LEU A 99 0.49 -8.06 20.87
N ALA A 100 1.17 -9.21 20.78
CA ALA A 100 1.01 -10.31 21.72
C ALA A 100 1.37 -9.90 23.15
N ARG A 101 2.40 -9.07 23.33
CA ARG A 101 2.85 -8.61 24.67
C ARG A 101 2.08 -7.41 25.20
N LEU A 102 1.60 -6.51 24.35
CA LEU A 102 0.94 -5.27 24.80
C LEU A 102 -0.58 -5.38 24.82
N LEU A 103 -1.19 -5.92 23.76
CA LEU A 103 -2.63 -5.92 23.58
C LEU A 103 -3.25 -7.28 23.98
N PHE A 104 -2.61 -8.38 23.59
CA PHE A 104 -3.16 -9.72 23.76
C PHE A 104 -2.47 -10.54 24.87
N ALA A 105 -1.67 -9.91 25.72
CA ALA A 105 -1.00 -10.60 26.83
C ALA A 105 -1.96 -11.37 27.76
N PRO A 106 -3.17 -10.86 28.08
CA PRO A 106 -4.13 -11.62 28.89
C PRO A 106 -4.62 -12.93 28.24
N LEU A 107 -4.51 -13.07 26.91
CA LEU A 107 -4.91 -14.28 26.20
C LEU A 107 -3.82 -15.36 26.19
N VAL A 108 -2.57 -15.02 26.49
CA VAL A 108 -1.44 -15.96 26.43
C VAL A 108 -1.62 -17.15 27.38
N PRO A 109 -2.02 -16.98 28.66
CA PRO A 109 -2.27 -18.11 29.56
C PRO A 109 -3.43 -19.02 29.12
N ILE A 110 -4.36 -18.50 28.31
CA ILE A 110 -5.60 -19.19 27.91
C ILE A 110 -5.39 -19.96 26.60
N LEU A 111 -4.81 -19.29 25.60
CA LEU A 111 -4.69 -19.78 24.24
C LEU A 111 -3.29 -20.31 23.91
N GLY A 112 -2.29 -19.99 24.71
CA GLY A 112 -0.89 -20.27 24.37
C GLY A 112 -0.26 -19.17 23.53
N TYR A 113 1.07 -19.11 23.56
CA TYR A 113 1.81 -18.00 22.97
C TYR A 113 1.74 -18.03 21.45
N ARG A 114 1.90 -19.22 20.84
CA ARG A 114 1.80 -19.39 19.39
C ARG A 114 0.43 -18.98 18.85
N ALA A 115 -0.65 -19.43 19.48
CA ALA A 115 -2.01 -19.06 19.06
C ALA A 115 -2.24 -17.54 19.14
N VAL A 116 -1.73 -16.89 20.18
CA VAL A 116 -1.82 -15.42 20.33
C VAL A 116 -0.99 -14.69 19.26
N LEU A 117 0.18 -15.18 18.89
CA LEU A 117 0.97 -14.62 17.77
C LEU A 117 0.20 -14.71 16.45
N VAL A 118 -0.41 -15.87 16.16
CA VAL A 118 -1.21 -16.06 14.95
C VAL A 118 -2.42 -15.13 14.95
N LEU A 119 -3.18 -15.07 16.05
CA LEU A 119 -4.31 -14.15 16.21
C LEU A 119 -3.89 -12.69 16.01
N SER A 120 -2.76 -12.28 16.60
CA SER A 120 -2.18 -10.95 16.46
C SER A 120 -1.93 -10.60 15.00
N GLY A 121 -1.44 -11.55 14.20
CA GLY A 121 -1.15 -11.33 12.78
C GLY A 121 -2.40 -11.20 11.92
N TYR A 122 -3.43 -12.00 12.17
CA TYR A 122 -4.72 -11.84 11.50
C TYR A 122 -5.34 -10.48 11.82
N VAL A 123 -5.38 -10.07 13.09
CA VAL A 123 -5.89 -8.74 13.46
C VAL A 123 -5.08 -7.63 12.80
N LEU A 124 -3.74 -7.68 12.93
CA LEU A 124 -2.83 -6.68 12.40
C LEU A 124 -2.99 -6.51 10.89
N ASN A 125 -2.99 -7.60 10.13
CA ASN A 125 -3.03 -7.53 8.67
C ASN A 125 -4.36 -7.02 8.13
N ASN A 126 -5.47 -7.36 8.77
CA ASN A 126 -6.78 -6.86 8.35
C ASN A 126 -6.93 -5.36 8.68
N VAL A 127 -6.47 -4.92 9.87
CA VAL A 127 -6.44 -3.49 10.21
C VAL A 127 -5.50 -2.72 9.27
N ALA A 128 -4.30 -3.25 9.03
CA ALA A 128 -3.32 -2.64 8.14
C ALA A 128 -3.84 -2.53 6.70
N PHE A 129 -4.55 -3.55 6.20
CA PHE A 129 -5.16 -3.48 4.88
C PHE A 129 -6.24 -2.40 4.77
N VAL A 130 -7.11 -2.28 5.78
CA VAL A 130 -8.15 -1.23 5.80
C VAL A 130 -7.51 0.16 5.78
N ALA A 131 -6.45 0.36 6.56
CA ALA A 131 -5.67 1.60 6.52
C ALA A 131 -4.97 1.81 5.16
N ALA A 132 -4.42 0.75 4.55
CA ALA A 132 -3.83 0.79 3.22
C ALA A 132 -4.84 1.21 2.14
N ALA A 133 -6.08 0.71 2.21
CA ALA A 133 -7.16 1.10 1.29
C ALA A 133 -7.56 2.57 1.43
N ALA A 134 -7.54 3.11 2.66
CA ALA A 134 -7.76 4.54 2.88
C ALA A 134 -6.65 5.39 2.23
N TYR A 135 -5.38 5.03 2.42
CA TYR A 135 -4.25 5.70 1.75
C TYR A 135 -4.30 5.52 0.23
N PHE A 136 -4.67 4.34 -0.26
CA PHE A 136 -4.84 4.06 -1.68
C PHE A 136 -5.84 5.04 -2.32
N TYR A 137 -7.01 5.21 -1.71
CA TYR A 137 -8.03 6.13 -2.22
C TYR A 137 -7.53 7.58 -2.19
N ARG A 138 -6.95 8.03 -1.07
CA ARG A 138 -6.41 9.40 -0.95
C ARG A 138 -5.32 9.68 -1.97
N LEU A 139 -4.40 8.73 -2.17
CA LEU A 139 -3.36 8.79 -3.19
C LEU A 139 -3.96 8.83 -4.61
N SER A 140 -4.95 7.99 -4.87
CA SER A 140 -5.62 7.93 -6.18
C SER A 140 -6.32 9.24 -6.51
N VAL A 141 -7.03 9.85 -5.55
CA VAL A 141 -7.63 11.18 -5.73
C VAL A 141 -6.57 12.25 -5.98
N LEU A 142 -5.45 12.20 -5.24
CA LEU A 142 -4.36 13.17 -5.38
C LEU A 142 -3.71 13.12 -6.77
N ILE A 143 -3.48 11.92 -7.31
CA ILE A 143 -2.77 11.74 -8.58
C ILE A 143 -3.71 11.81 -9.78
N LEU A 144 -4.84 11.10 -9.76
CA LEU A 144 -5.77 11.03 -10.89
C LEU A 144 -6.65 12.27 -11.02
N LYS A 145 -6.89 13.00 -9.92
CA LYS A 145 -7.82 14.15 -9.85
C LYS A 145 -9.27 13.85 -10.24
N ASP A 146 -9.60 12.59 -10.50
CA ASP A 146 -10.96 12.09 -10.67
C ASP A 146 -11.36 11.20 -9.48
N GLN A 147 -12.29 11.69 -8.67
CA GLN A 147 -12.83 10.96 -7.51
C GLN A 147 -13.57 9.68 -7.92
N LYS A 148 -14.26 9.68 -9.07
CA LYS A 148 -15.00 8.50 -9.54
C LYS A 148 -14.03 7.41 -9.99
N ALA A 149 -13.00 7.74 -10.76
CA ALA A 149 -11.94 6.79 -11.11
C ALA A 149 -11.18 6.30 -9.89
N ALA A 150 -10.82 7.19 -8.95
CA ALA A 150 -10.17 6.83 -7.70
C ALA A 150 -11.01 5.85 -6.88
N TYR A 151 -12.32 6.08 -6.76
CA TYR A 151 -13.22 5.15 -6.05
C TYR A 151 -13.31 3.79 -6.74
N ARG A 152 -13.49 3.75 -8.07
CA ARG A 152 -13.49 2.50 -8.86
C ARG A 152 -12.20 1.71 -8.66
N ALA A 153 -11.05 2.37 -8.69
CA ALA A 153 -9.76 1.73 -8.43
C ALA A 153 -9.66 1.20 -6.99
N SER A 154 -10.15 1.94 -5.99
CA SER A 154 -10.19 1.48 -4.61
C SER A 154 -11.08 0.26 -4.39
N VAL A 155 -12.22 0.17 -5.09
CA VAL A 155 -13.08 -1.03 -5.06
C VAL A 155 -12.29 -2.24 -5.57
N LEU A 156 -11.62 -2.10 -6.71
CA LEU A 156 -10.77 -3.17 -7.27
C LEU A 156 -9.62 -3.53 -6.31
N PHE A 157 -8.99 -2.55 -5.65
CA PHE A 157 -7.95 -2.81 -4.65
C PHE A 157 -8.49 -3.58 -3.43
N CYS A 158 -9.70 -3.25 -2.94
CA CYS A 158 -10.36 -3.96 -1.83
C CYS A 158 -10.66 -5.42 -2.18
N PHE A 159 -10.89 -5.71 -3.46
CA PHE A 159 -11.21 -7.04 -3.97
C PHE A 159 -10.09 -7.58 -4.89
N ASN A 160 -8.83 -7.29 -4.57
CA ASN A 160 -7.73 -7.68 -5.43
C ASN A 160 -7.49 -9.20 -5.40
N PRO A 161 -6.92 -9.79 -6.47
CA PRO A 161 -6.63 -11.22 -6.58
C PRO A 161 -5.73 -11.82 -5.49
N ALA A 162 -4.90 -11.01 -4.83
CA ALA A 162 -4.05 -11.42 -3.71
C ALA A 162 -4.71 -11.23 -2.33
N SER A 163 -6.02 -10.96 -2.26
CA SER A 163 -6.71 -10.58 -1.01
C SER A 163 -6.57 -11.56 0.15
N VAL A 164 -6.35 -12.85 -0.12
CA VAL A 164 -6.12 -13.85 0.93
C VAL A 164 -4.79 -13.61 1.68
N PHE A 165 -3.74 -13.17 0.98
CA PHE A 165 -2.45 -12.79 1.58
C PHE A 165 -2.55 -11.49 2.37
N TYR A 166 -3.47 -10.61 1.99
CA TYR A 166 -3.77 -9.40 2.76
C TYR A 166 -4.64 -9.65 4.01
N SER A 167 -5.19 -10.86 4.16
CA SER A 167 -6.10 -11.20 5.27
C SER A 167 -5.52 -12.25 6.22
N SER A 168 -4.53 -13.03 5.76
CA SER A 168 -3.83 -14.08 6.52
C SER A 168 -2.48 -13.59 7.06
N LEU A 169 -1.74 -14.45 7.77
CA LEU A 169 -0.46 -14.14 8.43
C LEU A 169 0.71 -13.92 7.44
N TYR A 170 0.73 -12.76 6.80
CA TYR A 170 1.59 -12.44 5.65
C TYR A 170 2.02 -10.95 5.67
N SER A 171 3.14 -10.58 5.05
CA SER A 171 3.69 -9.21 5.16
C SER A 171 3.04 -8.19 4.21
N GLU A 172 2.17 -8.64 3.31
CA GLU A 172 1.55 -7.92 2.22
C GLU A 172 0.76 -6.70 2.71
N SER A 173 -0.03 -6.83 3.78
CA SER A 173 -0.84 -5.75 4.33
C SER A 173 0.00 -4.62 4.95
N LEU A 174 1.02 -4.98 5.73
CA LEU A 174 1.94 -3.99 6.29
C LEU A 174 2.74 -3.31 5.17
N TYR A 175 3.22 -4.09 4.19
CA TYR A 175 3.90 -3.55 3.03
C TYR A 175 3.04 -2.55 2.25
N ALA A 176 1.77 -2.88 1.98
CA ALA A 176 0.86 -1.99 1.28
C ALA A 176 0.53 -0.74 2.10
N LEU A 177 0.27 -0.88 3.41
CA LEU A 177 0.02 0.26 4.30
C LEU A 177 1.17 1.26 4.25
N PHE A 178 2.39 0.77 4.49
CA PHE A 178 3.56 1.63 4.60
C PHE A 178 4.05 2.14 3.24
N SER A 179 3.94 1.35 2.17
CA SER A 179 4.25 1.82 0.81
C SER A 179 3.26 2.88 0.33
N LEU A 180 1.96 2.60 0.36
CA LEU A 180 0.94 3.52 -0.15
C LEU A 180 0.84 4.77 0.71
N GLY A 181 0.91 4.63 2.04
CA GLY A 181 0.95 5.77 2.96
C GLY A 181 2.21 6.61 2.78
N GLY A 182 3.38 5.98 2.66
CA GLY A 182 4.62 6.68 2.39
C GLY A 182 4.60 7.45 1.08
N ILE A 183 4.14 6.82 -0.02
CA ILE A 183 3.97 7.47 -1.32
C ILE A 183 2.97 8.63 -1.23
N PHE A 184 1.84 8.46 -0.54
CA PHE A 184 0.89 9.54 -0.29
C PHE A 184 1.56 10.74 0.39
N TYR A 185 2.39 10.54 1.41
CA TYR A 185 3.08 11.62 2.08
C TYR A 185 4.23 12.23 1.26
N VAL A 186 4.87 11.48 0.34
CA VAL A 186 5.81 12.05 -0.64
C VAL A 186 5.12 13.12 -1.48
N PHE A 187 3.96 12.78 -2.06
CA PHE A 187 3.22 13.70 -2.93
C PHE A 187 2.45 14.78 -2.17
N SER A 188 2.11 14.53 -0.89
CA SER A 188 1.49 15.52 0.00
C SER A 188 2.50 16.49 0.63
N GLY A 189 3.81 16.23 0.51
CA GLY A 189 4.89 17.11 0.99
C GLY A 189 5.40 16.84 2.41
N ALA A 190 4.81 15.90 3.16
CA ALA A 190 5.25 15.51 4.51
C ALA A 190 6.42 14.52 4.45
N ASN A 191 7.58 15.00 3.97
CA ASN A 191 8.72 14.17 3.61
C ASN A 191 9.26 13.31 4.78
N THR A 192 9.23 13.80 6.03
CA THR A 192 9.73 13.04 7.19
C THR A 192 8.87 11.81 7.45
N VAL A 193 7.54 11.97 7.49
CA VAL A 193 6.60 10.85 7.65
C VAL A 193 6.71 9.89 6.48
N ALA A 194 6.86 10.42 5.27
CA ALA A 194 7.07 9.60 4.08
C ALA A 194 8.32 8.72 4.17
N VAL A 195 9.47 9.27 4.60
CA VAL A 195 10.71 8.47 4.78
C VAL A 195 10.49 7.36 5.81
N ILE A 196 9.88 7.66 6.96
CA ILE A 196 9.63 6.66 8.01
C ILE A 196 8.74 5.54 7.47
N MET A 197 7.62 5.89 6.82
CA MET A 197 6.72 4.88 6.26
C MET A 197 7.39 4.08 5.15
N LEU A 198 8.13 4.70 4.23
CA LEU A 198 8.81 3.97 3.16
C LEU A 198 9.95 3.08 3.69
N ALA A 199 10.67 3.51 4.73
CA ALA A 199 11.65 2.68 5.42
C ALA A 199 10.99 1.46 6.08
N LEU A 200 9.86 1.64 6.77
CA LEU A 200 9.06 0.54 7.32
C LEU A 200 8.56 -0.41 6.22
N SER A 201 8.19 0.11 5.04
CA SER A 201 7.81 -0.76 3.91
C SER A 201 8.96 -1.68 3.49
N GLY A 202 10.20 -1.18 3.50
CA GLY A 202 11.41 -1.96 3.25
C GLY A 202 11.71 -3.01 4.33
N SER A 203 11.26 -2.79 5.57
CA SER A 203 11.31 -3.77 6.66
C SER A 203 10.20 -4.81 6.62
N ALA A 204 9.12 -4.57 5.87
CA ALA A 204 8.06 -5.55 5.64
C ALA A 204 8.46 -6.51 4.51
N ARG A 205 9.00 -5.95 3.42
CA ARG A 205 9.44 -6.68 2.23
C ARG A 205 10.60 -5.95 1.55
N SER A 206 11.53 -6.71 0.99
CA SER A 206 12.74 -6.19 0.33
C SER A 206 12.43 -5.22 -0.83
N ASN A 207 11.34 -5.45 -1.57
CA ASN A 207 10.91 -4.56 -2.65
C ASN A 207 10.42 -3.18 -2.16
N GLY A 208 10.17 -2.98 -0.87
CA GLY A 208 9.91 -1.66 -0.31
C GLY A 208 11.09 -0.70 -0.41
N ALA A 209 12.32 -1.21 -0.51
CA ALA A 209 13.50 -0.38 -0.72
C ALA A 209 13.44 0.38 -2.08
N LEU A 210 12.77 -0.19 -3.08
CA LEU A 210 12.58 0.43 -4.41
C LEU A 210 11.72 1.69 -4.35
N ASN A 211 10.98 1.90 -3.26
CA ASN A 211 10.21 3.13 -3.06
C ASN A 211 11.11 4.37 -2.91
N ALA A 212 12.43 4.22 -2.70
CA ALA A 212 13.38 5.31 -2.75
C ALA A 212 13.33 6.08 -4.09
N GLY A 213 12.97 5.41 -5.19
CA GLY A 213 12.83 6.02 -6.51
C GLY A 213 11.85 7.20 -6.56
N TYR A 214 10.83 7.23 -5.68
CA TYR A 214 9.90 8.36 -5.58
C TYR A 214 10.58 9.63 -5.06
N PHE A 215 11.51 9.51 -4.11
CA PHE A 215 12.32 10.64 -3.64
C PHE A 215 13.38 11.06 -4.66
N CYS A 216 13.98 10.11 -5.38
CA CYS A 216 14.87 10.43 -6.50
C CYS A 216 14.12 11.27 -7.56
N PHE A 217 12.93 10.84 -7.96
CA PHE A 217 12.10 11.59 -8.90
C PHE A 217 11.75 13.00 -8.39
N GLN A 218 11.32 13.11 -7.13
CA GLN A 218 11.05 14.41 -6.52
C GLN A 218 12.28 15.33 -6.48
N ALA A 219 13.45 14.79 -6.13
CA ALA A 219 14.69 15.54 -6.08
C ALA A 219 15.10 16.03 -7.48
N LEU A 220 14.92 15.20 -8.52
CA LEU A 220 15.16 15.61 -9.90
C LEU A 220 14.22 16.74 -10.34
N LEU A 221 12.93 16.66 -10.02
CA LEU A 221 11.98 17.75 -10.31
C LEU A 221 12.36 19.06 -9.60
N GLN A 222 12.74 18.98 -8.33
CA GLN A 222 13.15 20.15 -7.54
C GLN A 222 14.48 20.73 -8.03
N ALA A 223 15.43 19.89 -8.43
CA ALA A 223 16.70 20.31 -9.00
C ALA A 223 16.51 21.00 -10.37
N TYR A 224 15.61 20.47 -11.20
CA TYR A 224 15.25 21.09 -12.47
C TYR A 224 14.62 22.47 -12.27
N ASP A 225 13.67 22.60 -11.35
CA ASP A 225 13.06 23.89 -11.00
C ASP A 225 14.10 24.91 -10.50
N ALA A 226 14.98 24.46 -9.60
CA ALA A 226 16.04 25.29 -9.03
C ALA A 226 17.05 25.80 -10.07
N THR A 227 17.44 24.94 -11.01
CA THR A 227 18.41 25.27 -12.07
C THR A 227 17.79 26.12 -13.17
N VAL A 228 16.64 25.71 -13.71
CA VAL A 228 16.07 26.31 -14.92
C VAL A 228 15.23 27.54 -14.60
N GLN A 229 14.34 27.48 -13.61
CA GLN A 229 13.43 28.59 -13.31
C GLN A 229 14.06 29.59 -12.36
N LYS A 230 14.59 29.09 -11.23
CA LYS A 230 15.13 29.95 -10.16
C LYS A 230 16.56 30.40 -10.42
N LYS A 231 17.26 29.80 -11.39
CA LYS A 231 18.68 30.05 -11.72
C LYS A 231 19.61 29.99 -10.49
N ARG A 232 19.31 29.07 -9.56
CA ARG A 232 20.05 28.87 -8.29
C ARG A 232 20.61 27.45 -8.23
N PRO A 233 21.80 27.19 -8.80
CA PRO A 233 22.36 25.83 -8.86
C PRO A 233 22.66 25.24 -7.47
N LEU A 234 23.02 26.06 -6.49
CA LEU A 234 23.24 25.60 -5.11
C LEU A 234 21.97 24.97 -4.51
N LEU A 235 20.79 25.55 -4.80
CA LEU A 235 19.51 25.00 -4.33
C LEU A 235 19.19 23.67 -5.01
N ALA A 236 19.63 23.48 -6.26
CA ALA A 236 19.53 22.20 -6.96
C ALA A 236 20.40 21.13 -6.31
N ILE A 237 21.64 21.46 -5.95
CA ILE A 237 22.54 20.57 -5.22
C ILE A 237 21.92 20.18 -3.88
N HIS A 238 21.39 21.15 -3.12
CA HIS A 238 20.70 20.86 -1.86
C HIS A 238 19.49 19.92 -2.06
N ALA A 239 18.71 20.10 -3.13
CA ALA A 239 17.58 19.21 -3.43
C ALA A 239 18.06 17.77 -3.75
N LEU A 240 19.14 17.62 -4.51
CA LEU A 240 19.73 16.31 -4.84
C LEU A 240 20.32 15.62 -3.60
N VAL A 241 21.08 16.35 -2.77
CA VAL A 241 21.65 15.83 -1.52
C VAL A 241 20.54 15.41 -0.56
N ALA A 242 19.51 16.24 -0.39
CA ALA A 242 18.35 15.90 0.45
C ALA A 242 17.61 14.66 -0.08
N GLY A 243 17.44 14.54 -1.41
CA GLY A 243 16.89 13.36 -2.05
C GLY A 243 17.72 12.09 -1.81
N ALA A 244 19.04 12.20 -1.94
CA ALA A 244 19.98 11.10 -1.71
C ALA A 244 19.95 10.63 -0.26
N LEU A 245 20.01 11.56 0.71
CA LEU A 245 19.93 11.24 2.14
C LEU A 245 18.61 10.53 2.48
N ARG A 246 17.47 11.05 2.01
CA ARG A 246 16.16 10.41 2.21
C ARG A 246 16.10 9.01 1.60
N SER A 247 16.70 8.82 0.44
CA SER A 247 16.79 7.51 -0.22
C SER A 247 17.64 6.53 0.61
N ILE A 248 18.78 6.98 1.14
CA ILE A 248 19.62 6.17 2.03
C ILE A 248 18.85 5.71 3.27
N PHE A 249 18.08 6.60 3.90
CA PHE A 249 17.23 6.23 5.05
C PHE A 249 16.16 5.18 4.73
N ILE A 250 15.68 5.12 3.49
CA ILE A 250 14.74 4.06 3.06
C ILE A 250 15.43 2.70 2.93
N PHE A 251 16.70 2.68 2.51
CA PHE A 251 17.49 1.45 2.42
C PHE A 251 18.03 0.97 3.78
N LEU A 252 18.15 1.87 4.76
CA LEU A 252 18.78 1.59 6.05
C LEU A 252 18.23 0.35 6.76
N PRO A 253 16.90 0.14 6.90
CA PRO A 253 16.39 -1.02 7.61
C PRO A 253 16.69 -2.35 6.92
N PHE A 254 16.69 -2.37 5.58
CA PHE A 254 17.04 -3.57 4.82
C PHE A 254 18.48 -3.97 5.12
N PHE A 255 19.43 -3.04 5.01
CA PHE A 255 20.85 -3.30 5.28
C PHE A 255 21.14 -3.57 6.75
N ALA A 256 20.44 -2.91 7.67
CA ALA A 256 20.53 -3.21 9.10
C ALA A 256 20.12 -4.66 9.38
N PHE A 257 19.07 -5.16 8.71
CA PHE A 257 18.66 -6.56 8.84
C PHE A 257 19.65 -7.54 8.18
N GLN A 258 20.28 -7.16 7.06
CA GLN A 258 21.38 -7.96 6.49
C GLN A 258 22.56 -8.06 7.46
N ALA A 259 22.94 -6.94 8.09
CA ALA A 259 24.00 -6.89 9.08
C ALA A 259 23.66 -7.73 10.32
N TYR A 260 22.41 -7.66 10.80
CA TYR A 260 21.92 -8.52 11.89
C TYR A 260 22.08 -10.01 11.56
N GLY A 261 21.70 -10.44 10.35
CA GLY A 261 21.91 -11.83 9.91
C GLY A 261 23.37 -12.23 9.77
N TYR A 262 24.23 -11.32 9.28
CA TYR A 262 25.68 -11.54 9.27
C TYR A 262 26.24 -11.75 10.68
N LEU A 263 25.84 -10.91 11.65
CA LEU A 263 26.28 -11.05 13.03
C LEU A 263 25.80 -12.37 13.64
N ASN A 264 24.55 -12.76 13.41
CA ASN A 264 24.01 -14.01 13.98
C ASN A 264 24.62 -15.28 13.40
N ILE A 265 24.81 -15.34 12.07
CA ILE A 265 25.27 -16.57 11.39
C ILE A 265 26.79 -16.60 11.23
N CYS A 266 27.41 -15.50 10.78
CA CYS A 266 28.84 -15.51 10.43
C CYS A 266 29.76 -15.20 11.62
N VAL A 267 29.30 -14.46 12.63
CA VAL A 267 30.15 -14.05 13.77
C VAL A 267 29.85 -14.86 15.01
N HIS A 268 28.57 -14.97 15.39
CA HIS A 268 28.14 -15.70 16.59
C HIS A 268 27.66 -17.12 16.30
N GLY A 269 27.69 -17.55 15.04
CA GLY A 269 27.28 -18.89 14.64
C GLY A 269 28.25 -19.96 15.17
N SER A 270 27.72 -21.08 15.63
CA SER A 270 28.48 -22.19 16.22
C SER A 270 29.03 -23.19 15.19
N SER A 271 28.93 -22.93 13.88
CA SER A 271 29.40 -23.85 12.86
C SER A 271 30.89 -23.67 12.55
N ASP A 272 31.66 -24.75 12.61
CA ASP A 272 33.09 -24.75 12.27
C ASP A 272 33.39 -24.31 10.82
N GLU A 273 32.43 -24.46 9.91
CA GLU A 273 32.57 -24.02 8.51
C GLU A 273 31.75 -22.75 8.21
N LEU A 274 32.45 -21.67 7.85
CA LEU A 274 31.82 -20.41 7.47
C LEU A 274 31.09 -20.53 6.12
N ARG A 275 29.84 -20.06 6.07
CA ARG A 275 29.00 -20.08 4.86
C ARG A 275 29.64 -19.30 3.70
N PRO A 276 29.43 -19.70 2.43
CA PRO A 276 30.09 -19.06 1.28
C PRO A 276 29.84 -17.55 1.16
N TRP A 277 28.62 -17.10 1.51
CA TRP A 277 28.27 -15.69 1.45
C TRP A 277 28.90 -14.85 2.57
N CYS A 278 29.31 -15.46 3.69
CA CYS A 278 30.10 -14.78 4.73
C CYS A 278 31.50 -14.42 4.22
N LYS A 279 32.07 -15.24 3.32
CA LYS A 279 33.40 -15.05 2.71
C LYS A 279 33.39 -14.10 1.51
N ALA A 280 32.21 -13.68 1.05
CA ALA A 280 32.09 -12.81 -0.12
C ALA A 280 32.55 -11.38 0.19
N LYS A 281 33.10 -10.68 -0.82
CA LYS A 281 33.53 -9.28 -0.69
C LYS A 281 32.44 -8.35 -0.15
N VAL A 282 31.19 -8.62 -0.53
CA VAL A 282 30.00 -8.00 0.04
C VAL A 282 29.11 -9.14 0.55
N PRO A 283 29.05 -9.37 1.87
CA PRO A 283 28.25 -10.44 2.43
C PRO A 283 26.76 -10.08 2.35
N LEU A 284 26.07 -10.64 1.36
CA LEU A 284 24.64 -10.39 1.11
C LEU A 284 23.81 -11.64 1.38
N LEU A 285 23.36 -11.78 2.62
CA LEU A 285 22.55 -12.91 3.10
C LEU A 285 21.28 -13.10 2.25
N TYR A 286 20.48 -12.06 2.04
CA TYR A 286 19.23 -12.15 1.30
C TYR A 286 19.44 -12.62 -0.14
N GLY A 287 20.46 -12.12 -0.82
CA GLY A 287 20.81 -12.55 -2.18
C GLY A 287 21.23 -14.02 -2.24
N PHE A 288 22.03 -14.46 -1.27
CA PHE A 288 22.39 -15.87 -1.13
C PHE A 288 21.16 -16.75 -0.91
N ILE A 289 20.28 -16.36 0.02
CA ILE A 289 19.07 -17.10 0.33
C ILE A 289 18.18 -17.28 -0.90
N GLN A 290 17.90 -16.17 -1.60
CA GLN A 290 17.07 -16.16 -2.81
C GLN A 290 17.61 -17.10 -3.89
N SER A 291 18.93 -17.09 -4.12
CA SER A 291 19.56 -17.96 -5.13
C SER A 291 19.70 -19.41 -4.66
N HIS A 292 20.14 -19.66 -3.43
CA HIS A 292 20.53 -20.99 -2.96
C HIS A 292 19.33 -21.86 -2.57
N TYR A 293 18.40 -21.32 -1.78
CA TYR A 293 17.25 -22.07 -1.28
C TYR A 293 16.07 -22.01 -2.23
N TRP A 294 15.85 -20.84 -2.86
CA TRP A 294 14.70 -20.63 -3.73
C TRP A 294 15.06 -20.69 -5.22
N GLY A 295 16.33 -20.72 -5.63
CA GLY A 295 16.68 -20.78 -7.06
C GLY A 295 16.30 -19.52 -7.86
N VAL A 296 16.07 -18.38 -7.20
CA VAL A 296 15.75 -17.11 -7.84
C VAL A 296 16.95 -16.62 -8.66
N GLY A 297 16.67 -16.04 -9.83
CA GLY A 297 17.70 -15.52 -10.72
C GLY A 297 17.18 -15.35 -12.14
N PHE A 298 17.89 -14.54 -12.92
CA PHE A 298 17.49 -14.20 -14.29
C PHE A 298 17.26 -15.46 -15.14
N LEU A 299 16.04 -15.59 -15.67
CA LEU A 299 15.54 -16.67 -16.50
C LEU A 299 15.60 -18.08 -15.91
N ARG A 300 15.97 -18.25 -14.63
CA ARG A 300 16.11 -19.59 -14.00
C ARG A 300 14.78 -20.35 -13.93
N TYR A 301 13.67 -19.61 -13.90
CA TYR A 301 12.32 -20.18 -13.81
C TYR A 301 11.70 -20.55 -15.17
N PHE A 302 12.32 -20.18 -16.30
CA PHE A 302 11.81 -20.45 -17.65
C PHE A 302 12.07 -21.90 -18.05
N GLN A 303 11.28 -22.80 -17.46
CA GLN A 303 11.32 -24.23 -17.71
C GLN A 303 9.93 -24.68 -18.19
N VAL A 304 9.88 -25.64 -19.12
CA VAL A 304 8.61 -26.12 -19.70
C VAL A 304 7.64 -26.62 -18.62
N LYS A 305 8.15 -27.27 -17.57
CA LYS A 305 7.34 -27.74 -16.42
C LYS A 305 6.63 -26.61 -15.65
N GLN A 306 7.10 -25.37 -15.77
CA GLN A 306 6.51 -24.21 -15.08
C GLN A 306 5.42 -23.51 -15.90
N LEU A 307 5.12 -23.97 -17.12
CA LEU A 307 4.11 -23.36 -17.99
C LEU A 307 2.75 -23.16 -17.30
N PRO A 308 2.23 -24.10 -16.47
CA PRO A 308 0.98 -23.88 -15.73
C PRO A 308 1.05 -22.66 -14.78
N ASN A 309 2.21 -22.40 -14.18
CA ASN A 309 2.41 -21.26 -13.29
C ASN A 309 2.43 -19.93 -14.06
N PHE A 310 3.01 -19.92 -15.26
CA PHE A 310 2.94 -18.75 -16.14
C PHE A 310 1.50 -18.46 -16.57
N LEU A 311 0.69 -19.49 -16.84
CA LEU A 311 -0.73 -19.31 -17.14
C LEU A 311 -1.48 -18.72 -15.95
N LEU A 312 -1.20 -19.20 -14.73
CA LEU A 312 -1.80 -18.68 -13.50
C LEU A 312 -1.44 -17.22 -13.23
N ALA A 313 -0.19 -16.82 -13.52
CA ALA A 313 0.26 -15.44 -13.35
C ALA A 313 -0.09 -14.53 -14.55
N SER A 314 -0.53 -15.09 -15.67
CA SER A 314 -0.79 -14.34 -16.91
C SER A 314 -1.78 -13.18 -16.76
N PRO A 315 -2.88 -13.27 -15.96
CA PRO A 315 -3.84 -12.16 -15.89
C PRO A 315 -3.25 -10.91 -15.23
N VAL A 316 -2.51 -11.07 -14.11
CA VAL A 316 -1.89 -9.92 -13.42
C VAL A 316 -0.75 -9.34 -14.25
N LEU A 317 0.07 -10.17 -14.90
CA LEU A 317 1.16 -9.71 -15.75
C LEU A 317 0.64 -8.98 -16.98
N SER A 318 -0.42 -9.50 -17.61
CA SER A 318 -1.08 -8.84 -18.74
C SER A 318 -1.67 -7.49 -18.34
N LEU A 319 -2.31 -7.40 -17.17
CA LEU A 319 -2.86 -6.15 -16.65
C LEU A 319 -1.75 -5.14 -16.32
N ALA A 320 -0.62 -5.60 -15.76
CA ALA A 320 0.55 -4.75 -15.51
C ALA A 320 1.16 -4.22 -16.80
N VAL A 321 1.38 -5.08 -17.80
CA VAL A 321 1.88 -4.68 -19.13
C VAL A 321 0.92 -3.69 -19.80
N TYR A 322 -0.39 -3.99 -19.79
CA TYR A 322 -1.41 -3.07 -20.31
C TYR A 322 -1.34 -1.71 -19.60
N SER A 323 -1.27 -1.69 -18.27
CA SER A 323 -1.13 -0.46 -17.48
C SER A 323 0.11 0.34 -17.88
N ILE A 324 1.27 -0.32 -18.00
CA ILE A 324 2.52 0.32 -18.42
C ILE A 324 2.36 0.93 -19.81
N VAL A 325 1.88 0.17 -20.79
CA VAL A 325 1.71 0.63 -22.17
C VAL A 325 0.70 1.78 -22.26
N HIS A 326 -0.42 1.67 -21.55
CA HIS A 326 -1.46 2.70 -21.53
C HIS A 326 -0.92 4.03 -20.99
N TYR A 327 -0.30 4.03 -19.81
CA TYR A 327 0.22 5.25 -19.21
C TYR A 327 1.49 5.78 -19.89
N ALA A 328 2.33 4.91 -20.47
CA ALA A 328 3.46 5.34 -21.29
C ALA A 328 2.98 6.08 -22.55
N LYS A 329 1.94 5.58 -23.23
CA LYS A 329 1.32 6.28 -24.38
C LYS A 329 0.70 7.60 -23.95
N LEU A 330 0.02 7.63 -22.80
CA LEU A 330 -0.55 8.86 -22.25
C LEU A 330 0.55 9.91 -21.98
N LEU A 331 1.63 9.52 -21.28
CA LEU A 331 2.79 10.38 -21.01
C LEU A 331 3.46 10.86 -22.29
N HIS A 332 3.62 10.00 -23.30
CA HIS A 332 4.21 10.37 -24.58
C HIS A 332 3.38 11.45 -25.29
N ARG A 333 2.06 11.27 -25.38
CA ARG A 333 1.15 12.28 -25.95
C ARG A 333 1.17 13.59 -25.16
N CYS A 334 1.24 13.49 -23.84
CA CYS A 334 1.39 14.64 -22.96
C CYS A 334 2.63 15.47 -23.31
N PHE A 335 3.79 14.82 -23.44
CA PHE A 335 5.06 15.47 -23.78
C PHE A 335 5.09 16.04 -25.20
N GLN A 336 4.31 15.48 -26.13
CA GLN A 336 4.14 16.05 -27.47
C GLN A 336 3.25 17.30 -27.46
N ARG A 337 2.15 17.30 -26.69
CA ARG A 337 1.19 18.43 -26.64
C ARG A 337 1.70 19.61 -25.82
N THR A 338 2.45 19.34 -24.75
CA THR A 338 2.93 20.37 -23.83
C THR A 338 4.40 20.14 -23.52
N SER A 339 5.19 21.21 -23.55
CA SER A 339 6.60 21.16 -23.14
C SER A 339 6.72 20.55 -21.74
N VAL A 340 7.67 19.64 -21.58
CA VAL A 340 8.04 19.01 -20.30
C VAL A 340 8.20 20.07 -19.20
N HIS A 341 8.78 21.23 -19.57
CA HIS A 341 8.94 22.37 -18.67
C HIS A 341 7.62 22.84 -18.05
N LYS A 342 6.57 23.02 -18.88
CA LYS A 342 5.25 23.49 -18.45
C LYS A 342 4.57 22.46 -17.52
N GLN A 343 4.78 21.17 -17.78
CA GLN A 343 4.25 20.11 -16.92
C GLN A 343 4.95 20.06 -15.56
N ILE A 344 6.28 20.24 -15.53
CA ILE A 344 7.05 20.30 -14.28
C ILE A 344 6.58 21.48 -13.42
N ILE A 345 6.44 22.67 -14.01
CA ILE A 345 5.90 23.86 -13.33
C ILE A 345 4.52 23.52 -12.73
N THR A 346 3.61 23.04 -13.58
CA THR A 346 2.23 22.73 -13.16
C THR A 346 2.20 21.70 -12.02
N ALA A 347 3.10 20.70 -12.04
CA ALA A 347 3.18 19.68 -11.01
C ALA A 347 3.74 20.23 -9.68
N LEU A 348 4.66 21.19 -9.73
CA LEU A 348 5.26 21.82 -8.55
C LEU A 348 4.34 22.88 -7.93
N GLU A 349 3.67 23.69 -8.75
CA GLU A 349 2.69 24.70 -8.30
C GLU A 349 1.43 24.06 -7.71
N LYS A 350 0.97 22.96 -8.30
CA LYS A 350 -0.21 22.23 -7.81
C LYS A 350 0.08 21.28 -6.66
N ARG A 351 1.31 21.20 -6.13
CA ARG A 351 1.56 20.50 -4.87
C ARG A 351 0.78 21.24 -3.79
N PRO A 352 -0.30 20.65 -3.26
CA PRO A 352 -1.07 21.37 -2.28
C PRO A 352 -0.23 21.38 -0.99
N VAL A 353 0.13 22.57 -0.52
CA VAL A 353 0.46 22.76 0.90
C VAL A 353 -0.86 22.54 1.64
N VAL A 354 -1.27 21.28 1.82
CA VAL A 354 -2.46 20.96 2.61
C VAL A 354 -2.05 21.10 4.07
N SER A 355 -2.26 22.30 4.62
CA SER A 355 -2.60 22.39 6.03
C SER A 355 -3.93 21.65 6.19
N TYR A 356 -3.85 20.38 6.62
CA TYR A 356 -5.04 19.65 7.01
C TYR A 356 -5.64 20.42 8.20
N ARG A 357 -6.71 21.17 7.95
CA ARG A 357 -7.44 21.87 9.00
C ARG A 357 -8.04 20.77 9.89
N ARG A 358 -7.45 20.65 11.08
CA ARG A 358 -7.76 19.75 12.19
C ARG A 358 -9.17 20.00 12.71
N SER A 359 -10.21 19.56 11.99
CA SER A 359 -11.60 19.74 12.46
C SER A 359 -12.47 18.49 12.42
N ASP A 360 -12.11 17.40 11.72
CA ASP A 360 -13.04 16.26 11.56
C ASP A 360 -12.55 14.92 12.16
N ASP A 361 -11.39 14.88 12.82
CA ASP A 361 -10.80 13.65 13.36
C ASP A 361 -10.96 13.49 14.90
N ALA A 362 -11.85 14.25 15.55
CA ALA A 362 -12.05 14.18 17.00
C ALA A 362 -13.44 13.70 17.46
N THR A 363 -14.22 13.05 16.58
CA THR A 363 -15.57 12.58 16.95
C THR A 363 -15.84 11.14 16.48
N ILE A 364 -14.84 10.27 16.63
CA ILE A 364 -15.05 8.82 16.55
C ILE A 364 -14.32 8.20 17.74
N LEU A 365 -14.83 8.46 18.94
CA LEU A 365 -14.71 7.65 20.16
C LEU A 365 -15.39 8.46 21.27
N SER A 366 -16.50 7.92 21.78
CA SER A 366 -17.32 8.39 22.92
C SER A 366 -18.57 9.20 22.56
N GLU A 367 -19.68 8.51 22.33
CA GLU A 367 -20.99 8.96 22.80
C GLU A 367 -21.80 7.73 23.27
N PRO A 368 -22.19 7.63 24.55
CA PRO A 368 -23.37 6.89 24.98
C PRO A 368 -24.61 7.79 24.97
N PRO A 369 -25.83 7.22 24.96
CA PRO A 369 -27.04 7.92 24.52
C PRO A 369 -27.57 8.91 25.56
N ALA A 370 -28.11 10.01 25.04
CA ALA A 370 -28.77 11.07 25.79
C ALA A 370 -30.11 10.62 26.39
N GLY A 371 -30.33 11.00 27.65
CA GLY A 371 -31.62 10.96 28.33
C GLY A 371 -31.62 11.86 29.58
N LEU A 372 -32.67 12.68 29.68
CA LEU A 372 -33.14 13.51 30.82
C LEU A 372 -32.62 14.95 31.03
N THR A 373 -33.38 15.89 30.45
CA THR A 373 -34.15 16.99 31.09
C THR A 373 -33.56 17.92 32.18
N LYS A 374 -33.63 19.23 31.84
CA LYS A 374 -34.25 20.40 32.53
C LYS A 374 -33.43 21.34 33.45
N LYS A 375 -33.66 22.64 33.16
CA LYS A 375 -33.62 23.89 33.98
C LYS A 375 -32.23 24.42 34.36
N ALA A 376 -32.00 25.71 34.63
CA ALA A 376 -32.55 27.04 34.31
C ALA A 376 -31.66 28.08 35.04
N GLN A 377 -31.62 29.32 34.56
CA GLN A 377 -31.38 30.58 35.29
C GLN A 377 -29.95 31.12 35.61
N ASP A 378 -29.75 32.35 35.08
CA ASP A 378 -29.32 33.62 35.72
C ASP A 378 -27.87 33.92 36.15
N GLY A 379 -27.50 35.20 35.96
CA GLY A 379 -26.55 35.90 36.85
C GLY A 379 -25.30 36.58 36.27
N ASP A 380 -25.47 37.80 35.75
CA ASP A 380 -24.71 39.05 36.04
C ASP A 380 -23.14 39.18 36.01
N LYS A 381 -22.73 40.21 35.23
CA LYS A 381 -21.81 41.36 35.54
C LYS A 381 -20.26 41.32 35.47
N HIS A 382 -19.78 42.36 34.73
CA HIS A 382 -18.59 43.23 34.95
C HIS A 382 -17.18 42.63 34.73
N THR A 383 -16.13 43.28 34.19
CA THR A 383 -15.82 44.61 33.59
C THR A 383 -14.38 44.55 33.02
N ALA A 384 -14.05 45.50 32.15
CA ALA A 384 -12.71 46.09 31.88
C ALA A 384 -11.78 45.52 30.77
N VAL A 385 -11.61 46.40 29.78
CA VAL A 385 -10.62 46.56 28.68
C VAL A 385 -9.84 47.85 29.05
N PRO A 386 -8.53 48.14 28.74
CA PRO A 386 -7.99 48.44 27.39
C PRO A 386 -6.48 48.12 27.17
N TYR A 387 -5.90 48.12 25.96
CA TYR A 387 -5.38 49.24 25.14
C TYR A 387 -5.06 48.71 23.70
N SER A 388 -5.57 49.31 22.60
CA SER A 388 -5.02 50.40 21.75
C SER A 388 -3.76 49.99 20.94
N ILE A 389 -3.65 50.10 19.61
CA ILE A 389 -3.56 51.34 18.79
C ILE A 389 -3.96 51.13 17.29
N CYS A 390 -4.32 52.26 16.69
CA CYS A 390 -5.08 52.65 15.49
C CYS A 390 -4.25 52.99 14.20
N TRP A 391 -4.69 52.46 13.04
CA TRP A 391 -4.98 53.06 11.70
C TRP A 391 -3.94 53.86 10.87
N THR A 392 -3.95 53.74 9.53
CA THR A 392 -4.71 54.55 8.52
C THR A 392 -4.51 53.91 7.12
N GLY A 393 -5.32 54.03 6.04
CA GLY A 393 -6.54 54.74 5.68
C GLY A 393 -6.55 55.03 4.15
N SER A 394 -7.63 54.72 3.40
CA SER A 394 -8.20 55.58 2.33
C SER A 394 -9.33 54.90 1.52
N SER A 395 -10.56 55.33 1.84
CA SER A 395 -11.71 55.71 0.99
C SER A 395 -11.91 55.20 -0.46
N LYS A 396 -13.09 54.62 -0.76
CA LYS A 396 -14.30 55.31 -1.30
C LYS A 396 -15.48 54.36 -1.57
N ALA A 397 -16.67 54.92 -1.39
CA ALA A 397 -18.00 54.34 -1.41
C ALA A 397 -18.52 53.78 -2.77
N LYS A 398 -19.38 52.76 -2.73
CA LYS A 398 -20.82 52.88 -3.09
C LYS A 398 -21.56 51.54 -2.92
N GLN A 399 -22.54 51.53 -2.01
CA GLN A 399 -23.62 50.54 -1.96
C GLN A 399 -24.65 50.80 -3.05
N ARG A 400 -25.24 49.75 -3.63
CA ARG A 400 -26.64 49.74 -4.10
C ARG A 400 -27.24 48.33 -3.95
N LYS A 401 -28.46 48.30 -3.40
CA LYS A 401 -29.34 47.16 -3.09
C LYS A 401 -30.12 46.68 -4.35
N PRO A 402 -30.77 45.49 -4.29
CA PRO A 402 -31.33 44.79 -5.46
C PRO A 402 -32.79 45.17 -5.74
N VAL A 403 -33.24 45.01 -7.00
CA VAL A 403 -34.65 45.01 -7.41
C VAL A 403 -34.85 43.93 -8.47
N ALA A 404 -35.92 43.16 -8.31
CA ALA A 404 -36.35 42.06 -9.17
C ALA A 404 -37.57 42.45 -10.03
N THR A 405 -37.87 41.57 -10.99
CA THR A 405 -39.13 41.35 -11.75
C THR A 405 -39.23 42.03 -13.12
N GLU A 406 -39.19 41.24 -14.22
CA GLU A 406 -40.36 40.86 -15.05
C GLU A 406 -39.96 39.97 -16.26
N ILE A 407 -40.96 39.30 -16.85
CA ILE A 407 -40.90 38.03 -17.60
C ILE A 407 -41.19 38.22 -19.11
N ALA A 408 -40.39 37.53 -19.96
CA ALA A 408 -40.66 36.93 -21.29
C ALA A 408 -40.87 37.83 -22.55
N PRO A 409 -40.83 37.26 -23.78
CA PRO A 409 -39.98 36.19 -24.34
C PRO A 409 -39.37 36.56 -25.71
N ALA A 410 -38.24 35.95 -26.11
CA ALA A 410 -37.84 35.93 -27.52
C ALA A 410 -37.11 34.62 -27.87
N THR A 411 -37.74 33.89 -28.79
CA THR A 411 -37.26 32.74 -29.55
C THR A 411 -35.87 32.96 -30.15
N PHE A 412 -34.99 31.97 -30.00
CA PHE A 412 -33.84 31.77 -30.89
C PHE A 412 -33.79 30.29 -31.29
N HIS A 413 -33.99 30.04 -32.58
CA HIS A 413 -33.45 28.86 -33.25
C HIS A 413 -31.93 28.96 -33.21
N ASP A 414 -31.25 27.88 -32.84
CA ASP A 414 -29.99 27.59 -33.52
C ASP A 414 -29.74 26.09 -33.63
N SER A 415 -29.45 25.70 -34.86
CA SER A 415 -29.00 24.38 -35.29
C SER A 415 -27.49 24.30 -35.11
N THR A 416 -26.97 23.29 -34.40
CA THR A 416 -25.54 22.95 -34.50
C THR A 416 -25.25 21.49 -34.17
N THR A 417 -24.96 20.75 -35.23
CA THR A 417 -23.93 19.70 -35.42
C THR A 417 -23.32 19.01 -34.19
N PRO A 418 -23.29 17.66 -34.13
CA PRO A 418 -22.60 16.92 -33.08
C PRO A 418 -21.12 16.74 -33.45
N ALA A 419 -20.24 17.59 -32.95
CA ALA A 419 -18.79 17.38 -33.04
C ALA A 419 -18.06 18.01 -31.85
N ASN A 420 -17.70 17.18 -30.86
CA ASN A 420 -16.58 17.30 -29.91
C ASN A 420 -16.90 16.72 -28.52
N GLN A 421 -17.18 15.42 -28.43
CA GLN A 421 -17.18 14.71 -27.14
C GLN A 421 -15.88 13.93 -26.86
N ASN A 422 -14.91 13.92 -27.78
CA ASN A 422 -13.69 13.12 -27.65
C ASN A 422 -12.44 13.91 -27.22
N ILE A 423 -12.55 15.23 -27.00
CA ILE A 423 -11.39 16.09 -26.69
C ILE A 423 -11.31 16.43 -25.19
N GLU A 424 -12.42 16.44 -24.46
CA GLU A 424 -12.45 16.82 -23.04
C GLU A 424 -12.02 15.70 -22.07
N GLU A 425 -12.25 14.41 -22.38
CA GLU A 425 -11.83 13.31 -21.49
C GLU A 425 -10.30 13.15 -21.36
N ASP A 426 -9.53 13.64 -22.35
CA ASP A 426 -8.08 13.40 -22.44
C ASP A 426 -7.24 14.51 -21.77
N GLN A 427 -7.88 15.60 -21.33
CA GLN A 427 -7.20 16.77 -20.72
C GLN A 427 -6.91 16.62 -19.22
N ASP A 428 -7.75 15.88 -18.47
CA ASP A 428 -7.71 15.87 -17.00
C ASP A 428 -6.74 14.85 -16.38
N THR A 429 -6.37 13.78 -17.10
CA THR A 429 -5.47 12.71 -16.58
C THR A 429 -4.00 12.87 -16.98
N CYS A 430 -3.65 13.90 -17.75
CA CYS A 430 -2.30 14.11 -18.26
C CYS A 430 -1.39 14.77 -17.20
N SER A 431 -0.63 13.97 -16.44
CA SER A 431 0.31 14.49 -15.43
C SER A 431 1.65 13.76 -15.42
N ILE A 432 2.75 14.52 -15.41
CA ILE A 432 4.11 14.02 -15.19
C ILE A 432 4.27 13.27 -13.86
N LEU A 433 3.36 13.49 -12.90
CA LEU A 433 3.33 12.77 -11.62
C LEU A 433 3.07 11.26 -11.79
N LEU A 434 2.53 10.81 -12.93
CA LEU A 434 2.36 9.39 -13.25
C LEU A 434 3.68 8.69 -13.58
N LEU A 435 4.69 9.42 -14.06
CA LEU A 435 5.96 8.86 -14.51
C LEU A 435 6.64 7.94 -13.49
N PRO A 436 6.86 8.33 -12.22
CA PRO A 436 7.51 7.45 -11.24
C PRO A 436 6.72 6.16 -10.99
N PHE A 437 5.39 6.20 -11.06
CA PHE A 437 4.56 5.00 -10.88
C PHE A 437 4.69 4.03 -12.06
N VAL A 438 4.77 4.55 -13.29
CA VAL A 438 4.96 3.72 -14.50
C VAL A 438 6.34 3.09 -14.49
N LEU A 439 7.39 3.84 -14.16
CA LEU A 439 8.76 3.32 -14.05
C LEU A 439 8.88 2.27 -12.95
N HIS A 440 8.29 2.52 -11.79
CA HIS A 440 8.27 1.55 -10.70
C HIS A 440 7.53 0.26 -11.09
N LEU A 441 6.33 0.37 -11.67
CA LEU A 441 5.59 -0.79 -12.15
C LEU A 441 6.33 -1.56 -13.25
N ALA A 442 7.00 -0.86 -14.18
CA ALA A 442 7.79 -1.49 -15.23
C ALA A 442 8.97 -2.30 -14.67
N PHE A 443 9.70 -1.74 -13.71
CA PHE A 443 10.78 -2.45 -13.02
C PHE A 443 10.27 -3.66 -12.23
N MET A 444 9.15 -3.50 -11.52
CA MET A 444 8.51 -4.58 -10.76
C MET A 444 8.00 -5.68 -11.68
N ALA A 445 7.31 -5.34 -12.78
CA ALA A 445 6.80 -6.31 -13.75
C ALA A 445 7.95 -7.05 -14.48
N PHE A 446 9.03 -6.36 -14.80
CA PHE A 446 10.24 -6.98 -15.35
C PHE A 446 10.83 -8.00 -14.37
N THR A 447 10.97 -7.61 -13.10
CA THR A 447 11.48 -8.51 -12.04
C THR A 447 10.56 -9.72 -11.86
N ALA A 448 9.24 -9.49 -11.82
CA ALA A 448 8.20 -10.52 -11.71
C ALA A 448 8.26 -11.55 -12.83
N LEU A 449 8.49 -11.10 -14.06
CA LEU A 449 8.51 -11.96 -15.24
C LEU A 449 9.85 -12.68 -15.42
N PHE A 450 10.98 -12.00 -15.20
CA PHE A 450 12.28 -12.50 -15.65
C PHE A 450 13.21 -12.98 -14.53
N VAL A 451 12.99 -12.61 -13.27
CA VAL A 451 13.96 -12.85 -12.19
C VAL A 451 13.40 -13.75 -11.10
N MET A 452 12.17 -13.50 -10.65
CA MET A 452 11.53 -14.25 -9.57
C MET A 452 10.63 -15.37 -10.08
N HIS A 453 10.15 -16.21 -9.16
CA HIS A 453 9.11 -17.20 -9.45
C HIS A 453 7.80 -16.51 -9.81
N VAL A 454 7.24 -16.89 -10.97
CA VAL A 454 6.06 -16.20 -11.52
C VAL A 454 4.82 -16.38 -10.63
N GLN A 455 4.75 -17.45 -9.83
CA GLN A 455 3.70 -17.76 -8.83
C GLN A 455 3.57 -16.71 -7.71
N VAL A 456 4.55 -15.82 -7.57
CA VAL A 456 4.51 -14.77 -6.55
C VAL A 456 4.18 -13.42 -7.20
N SER A 457 4.02 -13.36 -8.52
CA SER A 457 3.78 -12.12 -9.28
C SER A 457 2.52 -11.40 -8.83
N THR A 458 1.43 -12.13 -8.59
CA THR A 458 0.15 -11.53 -8.21
C THR A 458 0.25 -10.76 -6.89
N ARG A 459 0.86 -11.35 -5.87
CA ARG A 459 1.09 -10.68 -4.58
C ARG A 459 2.23 -9.65 -4.62
N PHE A 460 3.19 -9.80 -5.53
CA PHE A 460 4.28 -8.85 -5.70
C PHE A 460 3.81 -7.54 -6.33
N LEU A 461 2.89 -7.62 -7.29
CA LEU A 461 2.37 -6.47 -8.04
C LEU A 461 1.12 -5.85 -7.39
N SER A 462 0.46 -6.53 -6.46
CA SER A 462 -0.85 -6.12 -5.90
C SER A 462 -0.83 -4.80 -5.12
N ALA A 463 0.32 -4.30 -4.69
CA ALA A 463 0.42 -2.97 -4.04
C ALA A 463 0.67 -1.82 -5.04
N SER A 464 0.70 -2.09 -6.35
CA SER A 464 1.02 -1.09 -7.38
C SER A 464 -0.23 -0.33 -7.84
N PRO A 465 -0.35 0.99 -7.57
CA PRO A 465 -1.55 1.75 -7.93
C PRO A 465 -1.95 1.75 -9.41
N PRO A 466 -1.01 1.85 -10.38
CA PRO A 466 -1.39 1.93 -11.80
C PRO A 466 -2.16 0.72 -12.31
N VAL A 467 -1.93 -0.48 -11.74
CA VAL A 467 -2.67 -1.70 -12.10
C VAL A 467 -4.18 -1.49 -11.92
N TYR A 468 -4.57 -0.90 -10.79
CA TYR A 468 -5.97 -0.64 -10.47
C TYR A 468 -6.51 0.61 -11.15
N TRP A 469 -5.68 1.65 -11.34
CA TRP A 469 -6.08 2.84 -12.09
C TRP A 469 -6.40 2.50 -13.55
N ALA A 470 -5.54 1.69 -14.20
CA ALA A 470 -5.76 1.22 -15.56
C ALA A 470 -6.99 0.31 -15.66
N ALA A 471 -7.18 -0.61 -14.71
CA ALA A 471 -8.37 -1.45 -14.64
C ALA A 471 -9.64 -0.60 -14.47
N ALA A 472 -9.66 0.37 -13.57
CA ALA A 472 -10.78 1.29 -13.35
C ALA A 472 -11.11 2.15 -14.59
N HIS A 473 -10.09 2.52 -15.36
CA HIS A 473 -10.27 3.21 -16.64
C HIS A 473 -10.91 2.29 -17.69
N VAL A 474 -10.45 1.04 -17.82
CA VAL A 474 -11.05 0.05 -18.74
C VAL A 474 -12.52 -0.21 -18.39
N LEU A 475 -12.83 -0.35 -17.09
CA LEU A 475 -14.20 -0.60 -16.60
C LEU A 475 -15.18 0.55 -16.93
N ALA A 476 -14.69 1.79 -17.01
CA ALA A 476 -15.54 2.95 -17.26
C ALA A 476 -15.59 3.37 -18.73
N SER A 477 -14.78 2.77 -19.59
CA SER A 477 -14.73 3.16 -21.00
C SER A 477 -16.03 2.78 -21.73
N PRO A 478 -16.62 3.70 -22.52
CA PRO A 478 -17.88 3.45 -23.24
C PRO A 478 -17.74 2.48 -24.43
N SER A 479 -16.51 2.19 -24.87
CA SER A 479 -16.25 1.29 -26.01
C SER A 479 -16.71 -0.14 -25.74
N ARG A 480 -17.44 -0.75 -26.69
CA ARG A 480 -17.88 -2.17 -26.61
C ARG A 480 -16.72 -3.14 -26.36
N ALA A 481 -15.56 -2.91 -26.97
CA ALA A 481 -14.38 -3.74 -26.77
C ALA A 481 -13.83 -3.60 -25.34
N ASN A 482 -13.72 -2.38 -24.83
CA ASN A 482 -13.25 -2.12 -23.46
C ASN A 482 -14.22 -2.65 -22.41
N ARG A 483 -15.53 -2.63 -22.68
CA ARG A 483 -16.54 -3.24 -21.80
C ARG A 483 -16.34 -4.74 -21.62
N ARG A 484 -15.98 -5.47 -22.70
CA ARG A 484 -15.63 -6.90 -22.61
C ARG A 484 -14.41 -7.13 -21.74
N TRP A 485 -13.35 -6.34 -21.94
CA TRP A 485 -12.14 -6.41 -21.11
C TRP A 485 -12.42 -6.07 -19.64
N GLY A 486 -13.26 -5.06 -19.37
CA GLY A 486 -13.67 -4.71 -18.01
C GLY A 486 -14.43 -5.85 -17.32
N TYR A 487 -15.31 -6.54 -18.04
CA TYR A 487 -15.99 -7.74 -17.53
C TYR A 487 -15.00 -8.86 -17.22
N LEU A 488 -14.03 -9.13 -18.11
CA LEU A 488 -12.99 -10.14 -17.88
C LEU A 488 -12.14 -9.83 -16.63
N ILE A 489 -11.79 -8.56 -16.42
CA ILE A 489 -11.07 -8.13 -15.20
C ILE A 489 -11.91 -8.40 -13.95
N CYS A 490 -13.21 -8.07 -13.97
CA CYS A 490 -14.10 -8.33 -12.84
C CYS A 490 -14.23 -9.83 -12.55
N VAL A 491 -14.42 -10.66 -13.58
CA VAL A 491 -14.48 -12.11 -13.45
C VAL A 491 -13.18 -12.65 -12.87
N TYR A 492 -12.03 -12.19 -13.35
CA TYR A 492 -10.73 -12.54 -12.81
C TYR A 492 -10.61 -12.22 -11.31
N PHE A 493 -10.98 -11.00 -10.90
CA PHE A 493 -10.89 -10.58 -9.49
C PHE A 493 -11.81 -11.42 -8.60
N ILE A 494 -13.07 -11.60 -9.01
CA ILE A 494 -14.05 -12.42 -8.27
C ILE A 494 -13.59 -13.87 -8.19
N ALA A 495 -13.17 -14.45 -9.31
CA ALA A 495 -12.69 -15.83 -9.37
C ALA A 495 -11.49 -16.04 -8.44
N TYR A 496 -10.52 -15.12 -8.42
CA TYR A 496 -9.35 -15.25 -7.55
C TYR A 496 -9.67 -15.03 -6.07
N ILE A 497 -10.70 -14.26 -5.72
CA ILE A 497 -11.18 -14.20 -4.33
C ILE A 497 -11.79 -15.54 -3.93
N LEU A 498 -12.69 -16.10 -4.74
CA LEU A 498 -13.40 -17.33 -4.41
C LEU A 498 -12.46 -18.54 -4.42
N LEU A 499 -11.76 -18.76 -5.54
CA LEU A 499 -10.80 -19.86 -5.68
C LEU A 499 -9.58 -19.65 -4.78
N GLY A 500 -9.06 -18.43 -4.66
CA GLY A 500 -7.92 -18.16 -3.81
C GLY A 500 -8.21 -18.41 -2.34
N SER A 501 -9.38 -18.00 -1.84
CA SER A 501 -9.77 -18.29 -0.44
C SER A 501 -9.92 -19.81 -0.20
N LEU A 502 -10.45 -20.55 -1.18
CA LEU A 502 -10.63 -22.01 -1.12
C LEU A 502 -9.31 -22.79 -1.23
N LEU A 503 -8.47 -22.42 -2.18
CA LEU A 503 -7.22 -23.11 -2.49
C LEU A 503 -6.15 -22.78 -1.45
N PHE A 504 -6.00 -21.50 -1.07
CA PHE A 504 -5.03 -21.09 -0.05
C PHE A 504 -5.33 -21.73 1.31
N SER A 505 -6.60 -21.88 1.70
CA SER A 505 -6.92 -22.48 2.99
C SER A 505 -6.57 -23.96 3.06
N ASN A 506 -6.62 -24.69 1.93
CA ASN A 506 -6.66 -26.15 1.94
C ASN A 506 -5.65 -26.85 1.02
N PHE A 507 -5.19 -26.29 -0.09
CA PHE A 507 -4.51 -27.07 -1.15
C PHE A 507 -3.25 -26.45 -1.71
N TYR A 508 -3.22 -25.13 -1.91
CA TYR A 508 -2.13 -24.48 -2.63
C TYR A 508 -2.05 -22.99 -2.29
N PRO A 509 -0.84 -22.40 -2.10
CA PRO A 509 -0.68 -20.96 -1.96
C PRO A 509 -0.90 -20.29 -3.33
N PHE A 510 -2.16 -20.19 -3.71
CA PHE A 510 -2.67 -19.72 -4.99
C PHE A 510 -2.39 -18.23 -5.17
N THR A 511 -1.38 -17.88 -5.97
CA THR A 511 -1.18 -16.56 -6.59
C THR A 511 -0.29 -16.66 -7.82
#